data_AF-A0A957WAK4-F1
#
_entry.id   AF-A0A957WAK4-F1
#
_cell.length_a   1.000
_cell.length_b   1.000
_cell.length_c   1.000
_cell.angle_alpha   90.00
_cell.angle_beta   90.00
_cell.angle_gamma   90.00
#
_symmetry.space_group_name_H-M   'P 1'
#
loop_
_entity.id
_entity.type
_entity.pdbx_description
1 polymer ?
#
loop_
_entity_poly.entity_id
_entity_poly.type
_entity_poly.pdbx_seq_one_letter_code
_entity_poly.pdbx_strand_id
1 'polypeptide(L)'
;MSDKVTLTIDGVQVTVPKGTLIVEAAKQIDNEIPVFCYHGKMDPVGMCRMCLVEVGQPAIDRATGKPELDQDGNPVVRFFPKPMTACTTTVSEGMVVKVDTSEAAVDDRKAVLEFLLTSHPLDCPVCDKGGECPLQDLTVRHGPGNSRFDYEDKQHFPKRYPLGDLIVLDMERCIICARCVRFQQEIAFDPVLAIENRGRRAHIVSYSKPGFDSHYSGNTTDICPVGALTTRDFRFGARAWEMINVPSLCNHCGVGCNTVLGTR
;
A
#
# COMPACT_ATOMS: atom_id res chain seq x y z
N MET A 1 -19.60 -13.66 -20.70
CA MET A 1 -18.20 -13.38 -21.10
C MET A 1 -17.87 -12.01 -20.54
N SER A 2 -16.81 -11.88 -19.72
CA SER A 2 -16.41 -10.57 -19.22
C SER A 2 -15.91 -9.74 -20.39
N ASP A 3 -16.47 -8.55 -20.62
CA ASP A 3 -15.88 -7.57 -21.52
C ASP A 3 -14.42 -7.36 -21.09
N LYS A 4 -13.46 -7.59 -21.98
CA LYS A 4 -12.04 -7.33 -21.74
C LYS A 4 -11.66 -6.02 -22.39
N VAL A 5 -10.66 -5.36 -21.83
CA VAL A 5 -10.05 -4.16 -22.40
C VAL A 5 -8.54 -4.36 -22.53
N THR A 6 -7.96 -3.78 -23.57
CA THR A 6 -6.52 -3.80 -23.82
C THR A 6 -5.93 -2.42 -23.53
N LEU A 7 -4.82 -2.40 -22.81
CA LEU A 7 -4.04 -1.22 -22.49
C LEU A 7 -2.55 -1.51 -22.66
N THR A 8 -1.74 -0.46 -22.67
CA THR A 8 -0.27 -0.55 -22.73
C THR A 8 0.33 -0.02 -21.44
N ILE A 9 1.19 -0.79 -20.78
CA ILE A 9 1.91 -0.41 -19.56
C ILE A 9 3.41 -0.49 -19.86
N ASP A 10 4.13 0.63 -19.77
CA ASP A 10 5.57 0.72 -20.09
C ASP A 10 5.94 0.07 -21.44
N GLY A 11 5.08 0.24 -22.45
CA GLY A 11 5.26 -0.31 -23.80
C GLY A 11 4.78 -1.76 -23.99
N VAL A 12 4.40 -2.45 -22.91
CA VAL A 12 3.87 -3.83 -22.96
C VAL A 12 2.35 -3.80 -23.03
N GLN A 13 1.75 -4.45 -24.03
CA GLN A 13 0.30 -4.61 -24.09
C GLN A 13 -0.18 -5.67 -23.11
N VAL A 14 -1.28 -5.36 -22.42
CA VAL A 14 -1.95 -6.27 -21.48
C VAL A 14 -3.46 -6.19 -21.69
N THR A 15 -4.13 -7.34 -21.65
CA THR A 15 -5.58 -7.45 -21.82
C THR A 15 -6.20 -8.00 -20.56
N VAL A 16 -7.03 -7.20 -19.89
CA VAL A 16 -7.62 -7.51 -18.59
C VAL A 16 -9.14 -7.38 -18.62
N PRO A 17 -9.88 -7.97 -17.66
CA PRO A 17 -11.30 -7.70 -17.52
C PRO A 17 -11.59 -6.21 -17.36
N LYS A 18 -12.68 -5.72 -17.97
CA LYS A 18 -13.16 -4.36 -17.78
C LYS A 18 -13.44 -4.12 -16.30
N GLY A 19 -12.98 -2.97 -15.78
CA GLY A 19 -13.10 -2.61 -14.36
C GLY A 19 -11.89 -3.01 -13.52
N THR A 20 -10.91 -3.74 -14.05
CA THR A 20 -9.62 -3.97 -13.38
C THR A 20 -8.92 -2.63 -13.12
N LEU A 21 -8.25 -2.52 -11.97
CA LEU A 21 -7.45 -1.33 -11.61
C LEU A 21 -6.07 -1.39 -12.27
N ILE A 22 -5.45 -0.24 -12.54
CA ILE A 22 -4.10 -0.19 -13.14
C ILE A 22 -3.10 -1.02 -12.32
N VAL A 23 -3.15 -0.93 -10.98
CA VAL A 23 -2.26 -1.71 -10.08
C VAL A 23 -2.38 -3.22 -10.26
N GLU A 24 -3.58 -3.72 -10.58
CA GLU A 24 -3.82 -5.15 -10.80
C GLU A 24 -3.50 -5.56 -12.24
N ALA A 25 -3.69 -4.65 -13.21
CA ALA A 25 -3.27 -4.90 -14.59
C ALA A 25 -1.75 -4.99 -14.73
N ALA A 26 -1.00 -4.11 -14.05
CA ALA A 26 0.46 -4.11 -14.05
C ALA A 26 1.05 -5.40 -13.48
N LYS A 27 0.42 -5.98 -12.45
CA LYS A 27 0.84 -7.28 -11.89
C LYS A 27 0.75 -8.44 -12.88
N GLN A 28 -0.12 -8.38 -13.89
CA GLN A 28 -0.24 -9.46 -14.88
C GLN A 28 0.96 -9.56 -15.83
N ILE A 29 1.81 -8.52 -15.85
CA ILE A 29 3.03 -8.44 -16.65
C ILE A 29 4.27 -8.29 -15.75
N ASP A 30 4.18 -8.73 -14.49
CA ASP A 30 5.25 -8.66 -13.50
C ASP A 30 5.80 -7.22 -13.25
N ASN A 31 5.00 -6.20 -13.53
CA ASN A 31 5.33 -4.80 -13.22
C ASN A 31 4.70 -4.43 -11.85
N GLU A 32 5.52 -4.42 -10.81
CA GLU A 32 5.08 -4.13 -9.45
C GLU A 32 5.02 -2.62 -9.15
N ILE A 33 3.81 -2.06 -9.18
CA ILE A 33 3.59 -0.67 -8.76
C ILE A 33 3.62 -0.57 -7.22
N PRO A 34 4.47 0.29 -6.62
CA PRO A 34 4.63 0.35 -5.18
C PRO A 34 3.38 0.91 -4.47
N VAL A 35 2.96 0.26 -3.39
CA VAL A 35 1.72 0.58 -2.65
C VAL A 35 1.88 0.41 -1.14
N PHE A 36 1.29 1.32 -0.36
CA PHE A 36 1.15 1.16 1.11
C PHE A 36 -0.28 0.97 1.59
N CYS A 37 -1.25 1.70 1.05
CA CYS A 37 -2.64 1.63 1.54
C CYS A 37 -3.50 0.60 0.78
N TYR A 38 -3.12 0.28 -0.47
CA TYR A 38 -3.85 -0.67 -1.30
C TYR A 38 -3.63 -2.10 -0.83
N HIS A 39 -4.66 -2.93 -0.86
CA HIS A 39 -4.60 -4.36 -0.60
C HIS A 39 -5.67 -5.03 -1.45
N GLY A 40 -5.33 -6.09 -2.19
CA GLY A 40 -6.23 -6.67 -3.21
C GLY A 40 -7.52 -7.31 -2.67
N LYS A 41 -7.65 -7.45 -1.35
CA LYS A 41 -8.86 -7.95 -0.67
C LYS A 41 -9.75 -6.86 -0.07
N MET A 42 -9.37 -5.58 -0.18
CA MET A 42 -10.12 -4.44 0.35
C MET A 42 -10.38 -3.44 -0.77
N ASP A 43 -11.34 -2.55 -0.58
CA ASP A 43 -11.66 -1.52 -1.58
C ASP A 43 -10.45 -0.62 -1.92
N PRO A 44 -10.42 0.02 -3.09
CA PRO A 44 -9.39 1.00 -3.41
C PRO A 44 -9.60 2.31 -2.63
N VAL A 45 -8.51 2.96 -2.16
CA VAL A 45 -8.64 4.17 -1.31
C VAL A 45 -7.68 5.31 -1.65
N GLY A 46 -6.51 5.03 -2.25
CA GLY A 46 -5.59 6.08 -2.73
C GLY A 46 -4.99 7.01 -1.66
N MET A 47 -4.99 6.63 -0.37
CA MET A 47 -4.51 7.50 0.73
C MET A 47 -3.01 7.81 0.66
N CYS A 48 -2.17 6.79 0.41
CA CYS A 48 -0.71 6.93 0.55
C CYS A 48 0.00 7.61 -0.62
N ARG A 49 -0.64 7.66 -1.80
CA ARG A 49 -0.06 8.18 -3.06
C ARG A 49 1.24 7.53 -3.54
N MET A 50 1.68 6.40 -2.96
CA MET A 50 2.88 5.69 -3.42
C MET A 50 2.75 5.10 -4.85
N CYS A 51 1.51 4.88 -5.31
CA CYS A 51 1.24 4.24 -6.60
C CYS A 51 0.99 5.25 -7.74
N LEU A 52 1.59 6.45 -7.68
CA LEU A 52 1.39 7.44 -8.74
C LEU A 52 2.02 6.95 -10.05
N VAL A 53 1.28 7.11 -11.15
CA VAL A 53 1.65 6.74 -12.51
C VAL A 53 1.22 7.81 -13.48
N GLU A 54 1.92 7.95 -14.61
CA GLU A 54 1.44 8.76 -15.73
C GLU A 54 0.43 7.95 -16.54
N VAL A 55 -0.72 8.56 -16.81
CA VAL A 55 -1.80 7.93 -17.58
C VAL A 55 -2.09 8.80 -18.79
N GLY A 56 -2.24 8.16 -19.94
CA GLY A 56 -2.69 8.78 -21.17
C GLY A 56 -3.80 7.98 -21.83
N GLN A 57 -4.55 8.67 -22.67
CA GLN A 57 -5.60 8.07 -23.50
C GLN A 57 -5.39 8.45 -24.97
N PRO A 58 -5.82 7.59 -25.91
CA PRO A 58 -5.88 7.94 -27.32
C PRO A 58 -6.74 9.19 -27.50
N ALA A 59 -6.20 10.20 -28.15
CA ALA A 59 -6.94 11.40 -28.49
C ALA A 59 -8.04 11.03 -29.48
N ILE A 60 -9.26 11.48 -29.20
CA ILE A 60 -10.41 11.26 -30.08
C ILE A 60 -10.72 12.57 -30.79
N ASP A 61 -10.78 12.51 -32.12
CA ASP A 61 -11.25 13.62 -32.95
C ASP A 61 -12.74 13.85 -32.67
N ARG A 62 -13.07 15.06 -32.21
CA ARG A 62 -14.43 15.46 -31.84
C ARG A 62 -15.40 15.46 -33.02
N ALA A 63 -14.93 15.64 -34.25
CA ALA A 63 -15.78 15.67 -35.43
C ALA A 63 -16.15 14.26 -35.90
N THR A 64 -15.23 13.31 -35.81
CA THR A 64 -15.40 11.95 -36.38
C THR A 64 -15.65 10.87 -35.33
N GLY A 65 -15.37 11.15 -34.06
CA GLY A 65 -15.45 10.17 -32.96
C GLY A 65 -14.39 9.06 -33.06
N LYS A 66 -13.39 9.20 -33.94
CA LYS A 66 -12.32 8.23 -34.16
C LYS A 66 -11.01 8.68 -33.50
N PRO A 67 -10.09 7.77 -33.17
CA PRO A 67 -8.76 8.14 -32.70
C PRO A 67 -8.03 9.03 -33.70
N GLU A 68 -7.47 10.14 -33.22
CA GLU A 68 -6.49 10.93 -33.97
C GLU A 68 -5.24 10.06 -34.19
N LEU A 69 -4.74 10.04 -35.43
CA LEU A 69 -3.55 9.27 -35.80
C LEU A 69 -2.38 10.20 -36.06
N ASP A 70 -1.18 9.77 -35.69
CA ASP A 70 0.07 10.43 -36.04
C ASP A 70 0.46 10.18 -37.51
N GLN A 71 1.62 10.71 -37.92
CA GLN A 71 2.12 10.58 -39.29
C GLN A 71 2.44 9.12 -39.68
N ASP A 72 2.68 8.26 -38.69
CA ASP A 72 2.99 6.85 -38.85
C ASP A 72 1.74 5.97 -38.75
N GLY A 73 0.56 6.57 -38.56
CA GLY A 73 -0.73 5.88 -38.44
C GLY A 73 -1.04 5.32 -37.06
N ASN A 74 -0.25 5.64 -36.03
CA ASN A 74 -0.51 5.23 -34.65
C ASN A 74 -1.44 6.21 -33.93
N PRO A 75 -2.27 5.76 -32.98
CA PRO A 75 -3.09 6.66 -32.19
C PRO A 75 -2.26 7.67 -31.39
N VAL A 76 -2.57 8.96 -31.52
CA VAL A 76 -1.95 10.02 -30.74
C VAL A 76 -2.40 9.89 -29.28
N VAL A 77 -1.46 9.63 -28.37
CA VAL A 77 -1.76 9.51 -26.94
C VAL A 77 -1.59 10.87 -26.27
N ARG A 78 -2.63 11.34 -25.57
CA ARG A 78 -2.57 12.54 -24.72
C ARG A 78 -2.54 12.13 -23.25
N PHE A 79 -1.46 12.52 -22.58
CA PHE A 79 -1.28 12.27 -21.14
C PHE A 79 -2.01 13.31 -20.30
N PHE A 80 -2.54 12.87 -19.16
CA PHE A 80 -3.12 13.78 -18.16
C PHE A 80 -2.02 14.66 -17.55
N PRO A 81 -2.35 15.92 -17.18
CA PRO A 81 -1.34 16.87 -16.69
C PRO A 81 -0.78 16.53 -15.31
N LYS A 82 -1.43 15.62 -14.56
CA LYS A 82 -1.00 15.18 -13.23
C LYS A 82 -0.96 13.65 -13.18
N PRO A 83 0.03 13.06 -12.51
CA PRO A 83 0.01 11.63 -12.23
C PRO A 83 -1.25 11.19 -11.49
N MET A 84 -1.71 9.99 -11.80
CA MET A 84 -2.92 9.39 -11.25
C MET A 84 -2.57 8.23 -10.33
N THR A 85 -3.46 7.89 -9.40
CA THR A 85 -3.27 6.74 -8.51
C THR A 85 -3.62 5.44 -9.22
N ALA A 86 -2.62 4.58 -9.43
CA ALA A 86 -2.83 3.27 -10.06
C ALA A 86 -3.80 2.37 -9.26
N CYS A 87 -3.84 2.52 -7.94
CA CYS A 87 -4.70 1.72 -7.08
C CYS A 87 -6.18 2.15 -7.05
N THR A 88 -6.57 3.23 -7.70
CA THR A 88 -7.98 3.68 -7.76
C THR A 88 -8.47 3.93 -9.18
N THR A 89 -7.57 3.93 -10.15
CA THR A 89 -7.89 4.21 -11.56
C THR A 89 -8.21 2.90 -12.25
N THR A 90 -9.42 2.79 -12.80
CA THR A 90 -9.84 1.66 -13.62
C THR A 90 -9.25 1.76 -15.01
N VAL A 91 -8.87 0.62 -15.58
CA VAL A 91 -8.33 0.58 -16.93
C VAL A 91 -9.43 0.82 -17.97
N SER A 92 -9.07 1.40 -19.11
CA SER A 92 -9.94 1.60 -20.26
C SER A 92 -9.25 1.16 -21.54
N GLU A 93 -10.04 0.88 -22.58
CA GLU A 93 -9.50 0.49 -23.89
C GLU A 93 -8.52 1.53 -24.43
N GLY A 94 -7.39 1.06 -24.95
CA GLY A 94 -6.33 1.88 -25.52
C GLY A 94 -5.58 2.77 -24.52
N MET A 95 -5.85 2.64 -23.21
CA MET A 95 -5.14 3.40 -22.19
C MET A 95 -3.63 3.13 -22.28
N VAL A 96 -2.82 4.16 -22.07
CA VAL A 96 -1.36 4.03 -21.98
C VAL A 96 -0.92 4.49 -20.60
N VAL A 97 -0.21 3.63 -19.89
CA VAL A 97 0.30 3.90 -18.55
C VAL A 97 1.82 3.85 -18.58
N LYS A 98 2.45 4.87 -18.03
CA LYS A 98 3.89 4.87 -17.76
C LYS A 98 4.10 4.74 -16.27
N VAL A 99 4.76 3.66 -15.86
CA VAL A 99 5.03 3.33 -14.46
C VAL A 99 6.44 3.76 -14.11
N ASP A 100 7.44 3.07 -14.66
CA ASP A 100 8.87 3.34 -14.37
C ASP A 100 9.53 4.13 -15.50
N THR A 101 8.91 4.15 -16.69
CA THR A 101 9.34 4.97 -17.84
C THR A 101 8.94 6.44 -17.71
N SER A 102 8.19 6.82 -16.66
CA SER A 102 7.82 8.21 -16.37
C SER A 102 8.72 8.79 -15.29
N GLU A 103 9.57 9.74 -15.67
CA GLU A 103 10.42 10.49 -14.74
C GLU A 103 9.58 11.25 -13.70
N ALA A 104 8.48 11.89 -14.13
CA ALA A 104 7.61 12.63 -13.22
C ALA A 104 6.93 11.74 -12.18
N ALA A 105 6.43 10.56 -12.57
CA ALA A 105 5.83 9.61 -11.62
C ALA A 105 6.87 9.05 -10.65
N VAL A 106 8.08 8.76 -11.13
CA VAL A 106 9.19 8.29 -10.28
C VAL A 106 9.59 9.36 -9.26
N ASP A 107 9.67 10.62 -9.67
CA ASP A 107 10.01 11.73 -8.78
C ASP A 107 8.90 12.02 -7.74
N ASP A 108 7.63 11.94 -8.15
CA ASP A 108 6.51 12.05 -7.23
C ASP A 108 6.54 10.92 -6.17
N ARG A 109 6.90 9.69 -6.55
CA ARG A 109 7.06 8.57 -5.59
C ARG A 109 8.20 8.81 -4.61
N LYS A 110 9.34 9.35 -5.05
CA LYS A 110 10.44 9.76 -4.17
C LYS A 110 9.97 10.81 -3.16
N ALA A 111 9.21 11.81 -3.61
CA ALA A 111 8.66 12.85 -2.76
C ALA A 111 7.64 12.28 -1.75
N VAL A 112 6.78 11.34 -2.16
CA VAL A 112 5.87 10.63 -1.26
C VAL A 112 6.63 9.92 -0.15
N LEU A 113 7.68 9.16 -0.49
CA LEU A 113 8.52 8.49 0.51
C LEU A 113 9.18 9.50 1.45
N GLU A 114 9.70 10.62 0.93
CA GLU A 114 10.24 11.69 1.77
C GLU A 114 9.19 12.23 2.75
N PHE A 115 7.96 12.52 2.28
CA PHE A 115 6.87 12.98 3.15
C PHE A 115 6.53 11.99 4.25
N LEU A 116 6.42 10.70 3.93
CA LEU A 116 6.15 9.65 4.92
C LEU A 116 7.26 9.60 5.98
N LEU A 117 8.52 9.79 5.57
CA LEU A 117 9.67 9.74 6.44
C LEU A 117 9.87 11.02 7.27
N THR A 118 9.19 12.14 6.98
CA THR A 118 9.26 13.35 7.83
C THR A 118 8.78 13.12 9.26
N SER A 119 7.80 12.24 9.45
CA SER A 119 7.21 11.95 10.77
C SER A 119 7.49 10.53 11.26
N HIS A 120 8.06 9.67 10.42
CA HIS A 120 8.48 8.32 10.81
C HIS A 120 9.78 8.36 11.64
N PRO A 121 9.85 7.61 12.77
CA PRO A 121 11.01 7.62 13.66
C PRO A 121 12.16 6.77 13.11
N LEU A 122 13.38 7.01 13.60
CA LEU A 122 14.56 6.19 13.31
C LEU A 122 14.61 4.92 14.17
N ASP A 123 13.50 4.19 14.19
CA ASP A 123 13.30 3.03 15.05
C ASP A 123 13.73 1.71 14.40
N CYS A 124 14.18 1.69 13.14
CA CYS A 124 14.46 0.44 12.40
C CYS A 124 15.26 -0.61 13.19
N PRO A 125 16.32 -0.26 13.95
CA PRO A 125 17.06 -1.24 14.75
C PRO A 125 16.24 -1.89 15.87
N VAL A 126 15.25 -1.18 16.42
CA VAL A 126 14.41 -1.62 17.55
C VAL A 126 12.97 -1.93 17.13
N CYS A 127 12.63 -1.74 15.86
CA CYS A 127 11.32 -2.01 15.29
C CYS A 127 11.24 -3.49 14.94
N ASP A 128 10.24 -4.19 15.48
CA ASP A 128 10.06 -5.64 15.28
C ASP A 128 10.00 -6.03 13.80
N LYS A 129 9.27 -5.22 13.01
CA LYS A 129 9.07 -5.40 11.57
C LYS A 129 10.30 -5.12 10.71
N GLY A 130 11.42 -4.69 11.30
CA GLY A 130 12.67 -4.47 10.58
C GLY A 130 13.11 -5.75 9.87
N GLY A 131 13.42 -5.65 8.56
CA GLY A 131 13.74 -6.80 7.70
C GLY A 131 12.57 -7.37 6.89
N GLU A 132 11.35 -7.03 7.25
CA GLU A 132 10.12 -7.43 6.53
C GLU A 132 9.15 -6.24 6.41
N CYS A 133 9.70 -5.02 6.40
CA CYS A 133 8.94 -3.78 6.40
C CYS A 133 8.80 -3.22 4.98
N PRO A 134 7.59 -3.22 4.37
CA PRO A 134 7.38 -2.60 3.08
C PRO A 134 7.87 -1.15 2.98
N LEU A 135 7.76 -0.35 4.06
CA LEU A 135 8.31 1.02 4.05
C LEU A 135 9.83 1.02 3.89
N GLN A 136 10.53 0.13 4.59
CA GLN A 136 11.98 -0.01 4.46
C GLN A 136 12.35 -0.41 3.02
N ASP A 137 11.73 -1.47 2.49
CA ASP A 137 12.05 -2.00 1.17
C ASP A 137 11.76 -1.00 0.06
N LEU A 138 10.60 -0.34 0.10
CA LEU A 138 10.24 0.66 -0.90
C LEU A 138 11.09 1.92 -0.78
N THR A 139 11.51 2.32 0.42
CA THR A 139 12.48 3.41 0.59
C THR A 139 13.85 3.05 0.01
N VAL A 140 14.33 1.82 0.18
CA VAL A 140 15.60 1.38 -0.42
C VAL A 140 15.52 1.36 -1.95
N ARG A 141 14.40 0.89 -2.52
CA ARG A 141 14.23 0.77 -3.98
C ARG A 141 13.93 2.09 -4.68
N HIS A 142 13.11 2.95 -4.08
CA HIS A 142 12.54 4.12 -4.74
C HIS A 142 12.75 5.44 -4.00
N GLY A 143 13.40 5.43 -2.83
CA GLY A 143 13.56 6.62 -2.00
C GLY A 143 14.68 7.56 -2.48
N PRO A 144 14.76 8.78 -1.91
CA PRO A 144 15.76 9.79 -2.28
C PRO A 144 17.19 9.50 -1.75
N GLY A 145 17.38 8.45 -0.95
CA GLY A 145 18.67 8.06 -0.36
C GLY A 145 19.11 8.89 0.85
N ASN A 146 18.89 10.21 0.83
CA ASN A 146 19.20 11.11 1.95
C ASN A 146 17.96 11.88 2.41
N SER A 147 17.91 12.22 3.70
CA SER A 147 16.89 13.12 4.26
C SER A 147 17.34 14.57 4.13
N ARG A 148 16.40 15.45 3.76
CA ARG A 148 16.54 16.92 3.90
C ARG A 148 15.77 17.47 5.09
N PHE A 149 15.04 16.60 5.79
CA PHE A 149 14.22 16.93 6.94
C PHE A 149 15.05 16.89 8.21
N ASP A 150 14.95 17.94 9.02
CA ASP A 150 15.65 18.04 10.30
C ASP A 150 15.14 17.00 11.29
N TYR A 151 16.09 16.29 11.92
CA TYR A 151 15.76 15.19 12.82
C TYR A 151 14.96 15.66 14.04
N GLU A 152 15.31 16.81 14.62
CA GLU A 152 14.66 17.38 15.81
C GLU A 152 13.20 17.81 15.54
N ASP A 153 12.84 18.05 14.27
CA ASP A 153 11.48 18.43 13.87
C ASP A 153 10.56 17.23 13.64
N LYS A 154 11.06 16.00 13.85
CA LYS A 154 10.25 14.79 13.76
C LYS A 154 9.16 14.82 14.81
N GLN A 155 8.01 14.28 14.43
CA GLN A 155 6.88 14.27 15.31
C GLN A 155 7.03 13.17 16.36
N HIS A 156 6.67 13.51 17.59
CA HIS A 156 6.67 12.56 18.70
C HIS A 156 5.27 12.15 19.13
N PHE A 157 5.13 10.85 19.41
CA PHE A 157 3.92 10.21 19.92
C PHE A 157 4.27 9.08 20.90
N PRO A 158 3.31 8.66 21.73
CA PRO A 158 3.50 7.49 22.58
C PRO A 158 3.92 6.24 21.80
N LYS A 159 5.00 5.62 22.26
CA LYS A 159 5.43 4.28 21.85
C LYS A 159 4.86 3.24 22.84
N ARG A 160 4.71 2.00 22.39
CA ARG A 160 4.27 0.86 23.21
C ARG A 160 2.90 1.08 23.86
N TYR A 161 1.99 1.78 23.17
CA TYR A 161 0.65 2.02 23.65
C TYR A 161 -0.17 0.71 23.59
N PRO A 162 -0.74 0.23 24.71
CA PRO A 162 -1.54 -0.98 24.71
C PRO A 162 -2.89 -0.68 24.04
N LEU A 163 -3.04 -1.06 22.77
CA LEU A 163 -4.27 -0.84 22.01
C LEU A 163 -5.35 -1.85 22.42
N GLY A 164 -4.93 -3.05 22.83
CA GLY A 164 -5.72 -4.08 23.47
C GLY A 164 -4.83 -5.08 24.21
N ASP A 165 -5.36 -6.28 24.49
CA ASP A 165 -4.62 -7.31 25.21
C ASP A 165 -3.44 -7.84 24.37
N LEU A 166 -3.70 -8.17 23.10
CA LEU A 166 -2.70 -8.71 22.17
C LEU A 166 -1.89 -7.62 21.46
N ILE A 167 -2.54 -6.54 21.00
CA ILE A 167 -1.93 -5.58 20.07
C ILE A 167 -1.32 -4.39 20.81
N VAL A 168 -0.05 -4.11 20.49
CA VAL A 168 0.70 -2.94 20.95
C VAL A 168 0.92 -1.99 19.76
N LEU A 169 0.59 -0.71 19.97
CA LEU A 169 0.70 0.36 18.99
C LEU A 169 1.91 1.26 19.29
N ASP A 170 2.87 1.29 18.37
CA ASP A 170 3.92 2.31 18.31
C ASP A 170 3.47 3.43 17.34
N MET A 171 2.80 4.45 17.88
CA MET A 171 2.07 5.46 17.08
C MET A 171 2.96 6.22 16.09
N GLU A 172 4.19 6.57 16.49
CA GLU A 172 5.14 7.29 15.62
C GLU A 172 5.49 6.51 14.35
N ARG A 173 5.44 5.17 14.40
CA ARG A 173 5.76 4.34 13.23
C ARG A 173 4.61 4.29 12.22
N CYS A 174 3.40 4.72 12.59
CA CYS A 174 2.25 4.65 11.72
C CYS A 174 2.33 5.68 10.58
N ILE A 175 2.14 5.23 9.34
CA ILE A 175 2.09 6.09 8.16
C ILE A 175 0.65 6.48 7.74
N ILE A 176 -0.33 6.26 8.62
CA ILE A 176 -1.75 6.62 8.42
C ILE A 176 -2.30 6.10 7.07
N CYS A 177 -1.89 4.89 6.69
CA CYS A 177 -2.37 4.24 5.46
C CYS A 177 -3.78 3.63 5.58
N ALA A 178 -4.38 3.74 6.78
CA ALA A 178 -5.65 3.17 7.25
C ALA A 178 -5.96 1.70 6.90
N ARG A 179 -4.97 0.87 6.52
CA ARG A 179 -5.19 -0.57 6.28
C ARG A 179 -5.84 -1.27 7.49
N CYS A 180 -5.41 -0.96 8.71
CA CYS A 180 -5.98 -1.57 9.92
C CYS A 180 -7.44 -1.19 10.14
N VAL A 181 -7.78 0.10 10.05
CA VAL A 181 -9.16 0.61 10.18
C VAL A 181 -10.07 -0.03 9.13
N ARG A 182 -9.60 -0.07 7.88
CA ARG A 182 -10.35 -0.62 6.77
C ARG A 182 -10.52 -2.13 6.86
N PHE A 183 -9.49 -2.85 7.27
CA PHE A 183 -9.59 -4.29 7.50
C PHE A 183 -10.64 -4.61 8.57
N GLN A 184 -10.65 -3.84 9.65
CA GLN A 184 -11.63 -3.98 10.72
C GLN A 184 -13.06 -3.73 10.21
N GLN A 185 -13.25 -2.73 9.34
CA GLN A 185 -14.55 -2.38 8.77
C GLN A 185 -15.02 -3.34 7.65
N GLU A 186 -14.14 -3.68 6.70
CA GLU A 186 -14.49 -4.34 5.45
C GLU A 186 -14.35 -5.87 5.49
N ILE A 187 -13.47 -6.40 6.37
CA ILE A 187 -13.11 -7.82 6.42
C ILE A 187 -13.50 -8.46 7.74
N ALA A 188 -13.09 -7.85 8.86
CA ALA A 188 -13.42 -8.38 10.18
C ALA A 188 -14.89 -8.10 10.56
N PHE A 189 -15.50 -7.06 9.96
CA PHE A 189 -16.83 -6.56 10.31
C PHE A 189 -16.97 -6.09 11.77
N ASP A 190 -15.85 -5.72 12.39
CA ASP A 190 -15.73 -5.20 13.75
C ASP A 190 -15.08 -3.80 13.68
N PRO A 191 -15.79 -2.71 13.34
CA PRO A 191 -15.19 -1.39 13.10
C PRO A 191 -14.79 -0.66 14.39
N VAL A 192 -13.89 -1.27 15.16
CA VAL A 192 -13.46 -0.80 16.49
C VAL A 192 -12.26 0.16 16.46
N LEU A 193 -11.56 0.24 15.32
CA LEU A 193 -10.45 1.17 15.12
C LEU A 193 -10.91 2.39 14.30
N ALA A 194 -10.35 3.56 14.59
CA ALA A 194 -10.43 4.72 13.70
C ALA A 194 -9.18 5.58 13.73
N ILE A 195 -9.15 6.59 12.85
CA ILE A 195 -8.15 7.65 12.87
C ILE A 195 -8.73 8.83 13.65
N GLU A 196 -8.09 9.18 14.76
CA GLU A 196 -8.40 10.37 15.54
C GLU A 196 -7.48 11.52 15.16
N ASN A 197 -7.95 12.77 15.35
CA ASN A 197 -7.28 14.01 14.94
C ASN A 197 -7.14 14.20 13.42
N ARG A 198 -6.49 15.29 13.01
CA ARG A 198 -6.29 15.67 11.60
C ARG A 198 -4.86 16.13 11.35
N GLY A 199 -4.41 15.97 10.10
CA GLY A 199 -3.10 16.42 9.65
C GLY A 199 -1.99 15.61 10.29
N ARG A 200 -0.86 16.25 10.60
CA ARG A 200 0.31 15.61 11.20
C ARG A 200 -0.04 14.91 12.54
N ARG A 201 -1.02 15.40 13.30
CA ARG A 201 -1.44 14.79 14.59
C ARG A 201 -2.39 13.59 14.48
N ALA A 202 -2.74 13.16 13.26
CA ALA A 202 -3.59 12.00 13.06
C ALA A 202 -2.94 10.72 13.62
N HIS A 203 -3.70 9.92 14.37
CA HIS A 203 -3.21 8.65 14.93
C HIS A 203 -4.34 7.62 15.07
N ILE A 204 -3.96 6.35 15.20
CA ILE A 204 -4.91 5.24 15.35
C ILE A 204 -5.35 5.15 16.81
N VAL A 205 -6.66 4.96 17.00
CA VAL A 205 -7.27 4.73 18.31
C VAL A 205 -8.26 3.56 18.23
N SER A 206 -8.59 2.98 19.39
CA SER A 206 -9.66 2.00 19.55
C SER A 206 -10.84 2.64 20.29
N TYR A 207 -12.06 2.37 19.84
CA TYR A 207 -13.30 2.82 20.47
C TYR A 207 -14.09 1.69 21.17
N SER A 208 -13.59 0.45 21.17
CA SER A 208 -14.20 -0.66 21.91
C SER A 208 -13.84 -0.66 23.41
N LYS A 209 -14.63 -1.41 24.20
CA LYS A 209 -14.32 -1.79 25.58
C LYS A 209 -14.59 -3.30 25.75
N PRO A 210 -13.58 -4.15 26.03
CA PRO A 210 -12.16 -3.84 26.21
C PRO A 210 -11.48 -3.25 24.96
N GLY A 211 -10.27 -2.72 25.10
CA GLY A 211 -9.55 -2.06 24.00
C GLY A 211 -9.22 -3.04 22.87
N PHE A 212 -9.46 -2.61 21.63
CA PHE A 212 -9.30 -3.35 20.39
C PHE A 212 -9.89 -4.77 20.44
N ASP A 213 -11.18 -4.82 20.79
CA ASP A 213 -11.95 -6.05 20.90
C ASP A 213 -12.43 -6.50 19.51
N SER A 214 -11.61 -7.30 18.84
CA SER A 214 -11.96 -8.00 17.59
C SER A 214 -11.28 -9.36 17.53
N HIS A 215 -12.03 -10.35 17.04
CA HIS A 215 -11.54 -11.71 16.86
C HIS A 215 -10.34 -11.79 15.90
N TYR A 216 -10.29 -10.88 14.92
CA TYR A 216 -9.24 -10.81 13.90
C TYR A 216 -8.22 -9.69 14.16
N SER A 217 -8.13 -9.19 15.40
CA SER A 217 -7.17 -8.13 15.78
C SER A 217 -5.72 -8.50 15.43
N GLY A 218 -5.33 -9.78 15.59
CA GLY A 218 -4.01 -10.31 15.23
C GLY A 218 -3.61 -10.05 13.78
N ASN A 219 -4.54 -10.21 12.83
CA ASN A 219 -4.25 -9.99 11.40
C ASN A 219 -3.86 -8.53 11.07
N THR A 220 -4.10 -7.59 11.99
CA THR A 220 -3.67 -6.20 11.78
C THR A 220 -2.16 -6.02 11.80
N THR A 221 -1.39 -6.93 12.42
CA THR A 221 0.08 -6.91 12.36
C THR A 221 0.60 -7.28 10.97
N ASP A 222 -0.06 -8.21 10.30
CA ASP A 222 0.31 -8.68 8.96
C ASP A 222 0.04 -7.60 7.91
N ILE A 223 -1.18 -7.06 7.90
CA ILE A 223 -1.59 -6.08 6.88
C ILE A 223 -0.90 -4.72 7.05
N CYS A 224 -0.42 -4.38 8.26
CA CYS A 224 0.22 -3.10 8.53
C CYS A 224 1.54 -3.04 7.75
N PRO A 225 1.76 -2.07 6.85
CA PRO A 225 2.98 -2.03 6.04
C PRO A 225 4.23 -1.53 6.80
N VAL A 226 4.09 -1.29 8.11
CA VAL A 226 5.09 -0.73 9.01
C VAL A 226 4.98 -1.40 10.37
N GLY A 227 6.02 -1.33 11.21
CA GLY A 227 6.00 -1.91 12.55
C GLY A 227 5.25 -1.09 13.60
N ALA A 228 4.10 -0.49 13.21
CA ALA A 228 3.26 0.30 14.10
C ALA A 228 2.34 -0.60 14.95
N LEU A 229 1.79 -1.66 14.37
CA LEU A 229 0.98 -2.65 15.09
C LEU A 229 1.80 -3.93 15.21
N THR A 230 2.06 -4.36 16.45
CA THR A 230 2.83 -5.56 16.79
C THR A 230 2.10 -6.36 17.86
N THR A 231 2.32 -7.66 17.95
CA THR A 231 1.73 -8.47 19.02
C THR A 231 2.62 -8.46 20.27
N ARG A 232 2.00 -8.52 21.45
CA ARG A 232 2.69 -8.48 22.75
C ARG A 232 3.58 -9.70 23.00
N ASP A 233 3.18 -10.85 22.47
CA ASP A 233 3.83 -12.15 22.66
C ASP A 233 5.05 -12.34 21.76
N PHE A 234 5.02 -11.84 20.52
CA PHE A 234 6.12 -12.00 19.57
C PHE A 234 7.12 -10.84 19.58
N ARG A 235 6.69 -9.59 19.85
CA ARG A 235 7.55 -8.42 19.70
C ARG A 235 8.92 -8.61 20.38
N PHE A 236 9.98 -8.47 19.60
CA PHE A 236 11.38 -8.61 20.02
C PHE A 236 11.83 -10.03 20.42
N GLY A 237 11.01 -11.06 20.17
CA GLY A 237 11.38 -12.46 20.41
C GLY A 237 12.36 -13.01 19.38
N ALA A 238 12.21 -12.60 18.11
CA ALA A 238 13.05 -13.00 16.99
C ALA A 238 13.03 -11.93 15.89
N ARG A 239 13.79 -12.17 14.81
CA ARG A 239 13.76 -11.36 13.58
C ARG A 239 13.30 -12.18 12.39
N ALA A 240 12.66 -11.54 11.40
CA ALA A 240 12.15 -12.22 10.21
C ALA A 240 13.22 -13.07 9.49
N TRP A 241 14.47 -12.61 9.43
CA TRP A 241 15.58 -13.36 8.82
C TRP A 241 16.15 -14.50 9.68
N GLU A 242 15.77 -14.60 10.96
CA GLU A 242 16.14 -15.71 11.84
C GLU A 242 15.14 -16.88 11.74
N MET A 243 13.95 -16.63 11.18
CA MET A 243 12.86 -17.60 11.16
C MET A 243 12.99 -18.57 9.97
N ILE A 244 12.91 -19.86 10.26
CA ILE A 244 12.66 -20.91 9.26
C ILE A 244 11.14 -21.06 9.14
N ASN A 245 10.63 -20.65 7.99
CA ASN A 245 9.20 -20.65 7.68
C ASN A 245 8.76 -21.99 7.08
N VAL A 246 7.88 -22.71 7.79
CA VAL A 246 7.34 -24.00 7.36
C VAL A 246 5.84 -23.86 7.05
N PRO A 247 5.39 -24.12 5.82
CA PRO A 247 3.95 -24.20 5.51
C PRO A 247 3.26 -25.24 6.38
N SER A 248 2.16 -24.85 7.03
CA SER A 248 1.45 -25.68 8.01
C SER A 248 -0.06 -25.43 7.98
N LEU A 249 -0.81 -26.15 8.83
CA LEU A 249 -2.26 -26.04 8.98
C LEU A 249 -2.63 -25.75 10.43
N CYS A 250 -3.52 -24.78 10.63
CA CYS A 250 -4.09 -24.47 11.94
C CYS A 250 -5.12 -25.53 12.35
N ASN A 251 -4.93 -26.14 13.52
CA ASN A 251 -5.82 -27.16 14.09
C ASN A 251 -6.75 -26.62 15.20
N HIS A 252 -6.83 -25.30 15.40
CA HIS A 252 -7.62 -24.71 16.49
C HIS A 252 -9.15 -24.82 16.29
N CYS A 253 -9.62 -24.94 15.05
CA CYS A 253 -11.04 -25.12 14.73
C CYS A 253 -11.23 -25.88 13.41
N GLY A 254 -12.47 -26.18 13.05
CA GLY A 254 -12.81 -26.96 11.85
C GLY A 254 -12.54 -26.29 10.50
N VAL A 255 -12.03 -25.05 10.47
CA VAL A 255 -11.71 -24.34 9.22
C VAL A 255 -10.42 -24.86 8.58
N GLY A 256 -9.41 -25.24 9.38
CA GLY A 256 -8.15 -25.73 8.86
C GLY A 256 -7.35 -24.68 8.07
N CYS A 257 -7.25 -23.44 8.59
CA CYS A 257 -6.57 -22.35 7.89
C CYS A 257 -5.12 -22.70 7.54
N ASN A 258 -4.68 -22.34 6.32
CA ASN A 258 -3.26 -22.36 5.97
C ASN A 258 -2.49 -21.38 6.85
N THR A 259 -1.35 -21.82 7.36
CA THR A 259 -0.46 -21.02 8.22
C THR A 259 0.99 -21.19 7.80
N VAL A 260 1.85 -20.29 8.27
CA VAL A 260 3.30 -20.43 8.19
C VAL A 260 3.80 -20.50 9.62
N LEU A 261 4.40 -21.63 10.00
CA LEU A 261 5.03 -21.80 11.29
C LEU A 261 6.48 -21.32 11.19
N GLY A 262 6.76 -20.17 11.81
CA GLY A 262 8.13 -19.70 11.99
C GLY A 262 8.80 -20.41 13.15
N THR A 263 9.94 -21.05 12.90
CA THR A 263 10.78 -21.69 13.92
C THR A 263 12.16 -21.04 13.98
N ARG A 264 12.75 -20.91 15.17
CA ARG A 264 14.11 -20.42 15.38
C ARG A 264 14.83 -21.33 16.36
#